data_AF-A0A8T2R2C8-F1
#
_entry.id   AF-A0A8T2R2C8-F1
#
_cell.length_a   1.000
_cell.length_b   1.000
_cell.length_c   1.000
_cell.angle_alpha   90.00
_cell.angle_beta   90.00
_cell.angle_gamma   90.00
#
_symmetry.space_group_name_H-M   'P 1'
#
loop_
_entity.id
_entity.type
_entity.pdbx_description
1 polymer ?
#
loop_
_entity_poly.entity_id
_entity_poly.type
_entity_poly.pdbx_seq_one_letter_code
_entity_poly.pdbx_strand_id
1 'polypeptide(L)'
;MAKRSVTVSTTPGEGVSGLDYLPGLTILGSGYDVLNGYYADPRSCKTNLFVLTDTTDPNDLLRVTITRSDSSQVAYAMPKDITLHPNPTSSFYVSTGRSIEEFSKSLNSYTQIEGSYVFFSSAISTSFGSQTAQSLEKEFSMVQDDLQFYTLQLPPASNLASYLQESVRKAIDESTALTQLFDDFGTHYVAGLIIGGSATYNCSTSKNKFQSSVDLKVVAEMSYKQVVGSISVEQAAEYENEIKSFQKNSETKVDTRGGAPALGGDGYVKNPQAWKDSVERHLTFANFLSRGLIGIWNLASTPKRKQELLDHYSKYCQERQQTFELAEPLLRARRVPLSKIQFTDQGSGAKADLAVAIPDVGSGWYYLGQVAFKGQSEVRGQTVVVQEVVKNSGVLVEVDHWDAVWNDKGSRKSKDYSLWRGLTGDPVDYYVVGDFFAAGRSYNTKPTAEETKGIRAVHRRCLVEGAIGNQVWNDEGSKATSDGAVWEIVSAGKGNVDLTNIKATFASVKSRSAKPQGPVYLLKKSAVVFDN
;
A
#
# COMPACT_ATOMS: atom_id res chain seq x y z
N MET A 1 -2.67 -5.14 -33.04
CA MET A 1 -3.41 -6.29 -32.49
C MET A 1 -4.19 -6.94 -33.62
N ALA A 2 -3.88 -8.20 -33.97
CA ALA A 2 -4.76 -8.97 -34.85
C ALA A 2 -6.11 -9.16 -34.15
N LYS A 3 -7.22 -8.94 -34.86
CA LYS A 3 -8.56 -9.30 -34.37
C LYS A 3 -8.53 -10.78 -34.01
N ARG A 4 -8.58 -11.11 -32.71
CA ARG A 4 -8.78 -12.49 -32.26
C ARG A 4 -10.15 -12.91 -32.77
N SER A 5 -10.19 -13.85 -33.72
CA SER A 5 -11.40 -14.35 -34.34
C SER A 5 -12.05 -15.44 -33.48
N VAL A 6 -12.10 -15.22 -32.17
CA VAL A 6 -12.82 -16.13 -31.27
C VAL A 6 -14.28 -15.77 -31.34
N THR A 7 -15.10 -16.71 -31.75
CA THR A 7 -16.56 -16.54 -31.84
C THR A 7 -17.24 -17.51 -30.91
N VAL A 8 -18.31 -17.05 -30.28
CA VAL A 8 -19.15 -17.86 -29.41
C VAL A 8 -20.57 -17.81 -29.95
N SER A 9 -21.16 -18.96 -30.20
CA SER A 9 -22.53 -19.10 -30.69
C SER A 9 -23.33 -20.05 -29.80
N THR A 10 -24.66 -19.91 -29.84
CA THR A 10 -25.60 -20.74 -29.07
C THR A 10 -26.62 -21.39 -29.99
N THR A 11 -26.97 -22.65 -29.71
CA THR A 11 -28.05 -23.37 -30.39
C THR A 11 -28.90 -24.14 -29.37
N PRO A 12 -30.24 -24.22 -29.53
CA PRO A 12 -31.11 -24.95 -28.60
C PRO A 12 -30.89 -26.48 -28.61
N GLY A 13 -30.86 -27.11 -27.43
CA GLY A 13 -31.26 -28.49 -27.12
C GLY A 13 -30.60 -29.69 -27.82
N GLU A 14 -30.06 -29.57 -29.04
CA GLU A 14 -29.51 -30.70 -29.79
C GLU A 14 -28.06 -31.02 -29.36
N GLY A 15 -27.83 -32.28 -28.98
CA GLY A 15 -26.47 -32.81 -28.73
C GLY A 15 -25.77 -32.22 -27.50
N VAL A 16 -26.52 -31.79 -26.48
CA VAL A 16 -25.97 -31.26 -25.21
C VAL A 16 -25.55 -32.35 -24.21
N SER A 17 -26.10 -33.56 -24.34
CA SER A 17 -25.78 -34.69 -23.45
C SER A 17 -24.29 -35.06 -23.55
N GLY A 18 -23.61 -35.10 -22.40
CA GLY A 18 -22.19 -35.46 -22.30
C GLY A 18 -21.21 -34.31 -22.58
N LEU A 19 -21.70 -33.07 -22.79
CA LEU A 19 -20.84 -31.88 -22.83
C LEU A 19 -20.49 -31.41 -21.42
N ASP A 20 -19.28 -30.87 -21.26
CA ASP A 20 -18.90 -30.12 -20.05
C ASP A 20 -19.69 -28.81 -19.96
N TYR A 21 -19.93 -28.35 -18.73
CA TYR A 21 -20.50 -27.03 -18.51
C TYR A 21 -19.54 -25.92 -18.93
N LEU A 22 -20.10 -24.84 -19.49
CA LEU A 22 -19.34 -23.68 -19.90
C LEU A 22 -18.52 -23.11 -18.72
N PRO A 23 -17.21 -22.81 -18.90
CA PRO A 23 -16.38 -22.26 -17.84
C PRO A 23 -16.99 -21.02 -17.19
N GLY A 24 -16.98 -20.98 -15.85
CA GLY A 24 -17.59 -19.91 -15.07
C GLY A 24 -18.97 -20.22 -14.49
N LEU A 25 -19.69 -21.22 -15.01
CA LEU A 25 -21.03 -21.54 -14.52
C LEU A 25 -21.06 -22.01 -13.07
N THR A 26 -20.01 -22.68 -12.59
CA THR A 26 -19.91 -23.10 -11.19
C THR A 26 -19.71 -21.93 -10.23
N ILE A 27 -19.24 -20.78 -10.73
CA ILE A 27 -18.95 -19.57 -9.95
C ILE A 27 -20.17 -18.66 -9.94
N LEU A 28 -20.85 -18.53 -11.08
CA LEU A 28 -22.06 -17.73 -11.20
C LEU A 28 -23.12 -18.20 -10.20
N GLY A 29 -23.68 -17.27 -9.42
CA GLY A 29 -24.64 -17.57 -8.37
C GLY A 29 -24.02 -18.02 -7.04
N SER A 30 -22.70 -18.18 -6.97
CA SER A 30 -22.02 -18.49 -5.71
C SER A 30 -22.04 -17.32 -4.76
N GLY A 31 -22.31 -17.62 -3.48
CA GLY A 31 -21.92 -16.76 -2.38
C GLY A 31 -20.45 -16.40 -2.45
N TYR A 32 -20.07 -15.22 -1.95
CA TYR A 32 -18.71 -14.69 -2.13
C TYR A 32 -18.23 -13.98 -0.87
N ASP A 33 -17.01 -14.33 -0.44
CA ASP A 33 -16.31 -13.63 0.64
C ASP A 33 -15.62 -12.37 0.10
N VAL A 34 -16.35 -11.26 0.11
CA VAL A 34 -15.84 -9.97 -0.35
C VAL A 34 -14.91 -9.30 0.67
N LEU A 35 -14.95 -9.71 1.94
CA LEU A 35 -14.23 -9.02 3.00
C LEU A 35 -12.84 -9.61 3.17
N ASN A 36 -12.78 -10.91 3.42
CA ASN A 36 -11.55 -11.61 3.75
C ASN A 36 -11.05 -12.50 2.62
N GLY A 37 -11.78 -12.58 1.50
CA GLY A 37 -11.42 -13.40 0.35
C GLY A 37 -10.42 -12.76 -0.62
N TYR A 38 -10.28 -13.40 -1.77
CA TYR A 38 -9.50 -12.95 -2.92
C TYR A 38 -10.39 -12.15 -3.90
N TYR A 39 -9.80 -11.23 -4.66
CA TYR A 39 -10.50 -10.47 -5.68
C TYR A 39 -10.73 -11.32 -6.93
N ALA A 40 -11.98 -11.49 -7.39
CA ALA A 40 -12.35 -12.23 -8.59
C ALA A 40 -11.73 -13.64 -8.73
N ASP A 41 -11.72 -14.41 -7.64
CA ASP A 41 -11.05 -15.71 -7.58
C ASP A 41 -11.98 -16.79 -7.00
N PRO A 42 -12.04 -17.99 -7.61
CA PRO A 42 -12.90 -19.08 -7.15
C PRO A 42 -12.67 -19.50 -5.69
N ARG A 43 -11.47 -19.28 -5.13
CA ARG A 43 -11.17 -19.61 -3.71
C ARG A 43 -12.02 -18.83 -2.71
N SER A 44 -12.63 -17.72 -3.13
CA SER A 44 -13.52 -16.92 -2.27
C SER A 44 -14.99 -17.24 -2.49
N CYS A 45 -15.30 -18.16 -3.42
CA CYS A 45 -16.65 -18.65 -3.58
C CYS A 45 -17.05 -19.52 -2.38
N LYS A 46 -18.29 -19.34 -1.95
CA LYS A 46 -18.99 -20.13 -0.95
C LYS A 46 -19.99 -21.03 -1.66
N THR A 47 -21.03 -21.44 -0.96
CA THR A 47 -22.14 -22.23 -1.51
C THR A 47 -22.80 -21.52 -2.70
N ASN A 48 -23.14 -22.28 -3.76
CA ASN A 48 -24.00 -21.76 -4.83
C ASN A 48 -25.41 -21.53 -4.27
N LEU A 49 -25.98 -20.34 -4.49
CA LEU A 49 -27.27 -19.97 -3.91
C LEU A 49 -28.45 -20.40 -4.78
N PHE A 50 -28.22 -20.72 -6.05
CA PHE A 50 -29.26 -20.92 -7.05
C PHE A 50 -29.23 -22.33 -7.63
N VAL A 51 -30.38 -22.83 -8.05
CA VAL A 51 -30.53 -24.01 -8.91
C VAL A 51 -30.86 -23.49 -10.30
N LEU A 52 -29.84 -23.36 -11.14
CA LEU A 52 -29.98 -22.74 -12.46
C LEU A 52 -30.38 -23.74 -13.56
N THR A 53 -30.52 -25.02 -13.23
CA THR A 53 -30.92 -26.08 -14.17
C THR A 53 -32.21 -26.75 -13.74
N ASP A 54 -33.14 -26.94 -14.67
CA ASP A 54 -34.30 -27.81 -14.53
C ASP A 54 -34.06 -29.14 -15.27
N THR A 55 -33.76 -30.19 -14.51
CA THR A 55 -33.49 -31.53 -15.09
C THR A 55 -34.73 -32.20 -15.68
N THR A 56 -35.92 -31.63 -15.48
CA THR A 56 -37.18 -32.13 -16.02
C THR A 56 -37.53 -31.52 -17.38
N ASP A 57 -36.91 -30.39 -17.76
CA ASP A 57 -37.09 -29.76 -19.06
C ASP A 57 -35.96 -30.18 -20.04
N PRO A 58 -36.26 -30.95 -21.09
CA PRO A 58 -35.25 -31.37 -22.08
C PRO A 58 -34.65 -30.20 -22.88
N ASN A 59 -35.24 -29.01 -22.82
CA ASN A 59 -34.75 -27.80 -23.47
C ASN A 59 -34.08 -26.81 -22.50
N ASP A 60 -33.84 -27.20 -21.25
CA ASP A 60 -33.22 -26.35 -20.23
C ASP A 60 -31.79 -25.93 -20.59
N LEU A 61 -31.10 -26.74 -21.40
CA LEU A 61 -29.71 -26.51 -21.77
C LEU A 61 -29.57 -26.03 -23.22
N LEU A 62 -28.72 -25.04 -23.39
CA LEU A 62 -28.20 -24.56 -24.67
C LEU A 62 -26.82 -25.18 -24.95
N ARG A 63 -26.57 -25.50 -26.20
CA ARG A 63 -25.23 -25.82 -26.70
C ARG A 63 -24.50 -24.52 -27.00
N VAL A 64 -23.37 -24.29 -26.35
CA VAL A 64 -22.49 -23.14 -26.59
C VAL A 64 -21.25 -23.62 -27.34
N THR A 65 -21.02 -23.11 -28.55
CA THR A 65 -19.83 -23.46 -29.34
C THR A 65 -18.83 -22.31 -29.31
N ILE A 66 -17.61 -22.58 -28.83
CA ILE A 66 -16.48 -21.67 -28.90
C ILE A 66 -15.60 -22.08 -30.08
N THR A 67 -15.50 -21.20 -31.08
CA THR A 67 -14.54 -21.34 -32.18
C THR A 67 -13.28 -20.56 -31.84
N ARG A 68 -12.13 -21.25 -31.79
CA ARG A 68 -10.83 -20.70 -31.45
C ARG A 68 -10.12 -20.07 -32.65
N SER A 69 -9.01 -19.38 -32.39
CA SER A 69 -8.23 -18.69 -33.43
C SER A 69 -7.66 -19.64 -34.49
N ASP A 70 -7.43 -20.92 -34.15
CA ASP A 70 -7.00 -21.97 -35.09
C ASP A 70 -8.16 -22.66 -35.81
N SER A 71 -9.38 -22.11 -35.73
CA SER A 71 -10.63 -22.69 -36.25
C SER A 71 -11.08 -23.99 -35.56
N SER A 72 -10.39 -24.45 -34.52
CA SER A 72 -10.90 -25.57 -33.71
C SER A 72 -12.13 -25.15 -32.92
N GLN A 73 -13.08 -26.07 -32.77
CA GLN A 73 -14.33 -25.84 -32.06
C GLN A 73 -14.41 -26.70 -30.81
N VAL A 74 -14.90 -26.11 -29.72
CA VAL A 74 -15.25 -26.84 -28.50
C VAL A 74 -16.68 -26.46 -28.12
N ALA A 75 -17.48 -27.45 -27.75
CA ALA A 75 -18.86 -27.25 -27.35
C ALA A 75 -19.03 -27.49 -25.85
N TYR A 76 -19.91 -26.69 -25.25
CA TYR A 76 -20.26 -26.74 -23.83
C TYR A 76 -21.77 -26.72 -23.66
N ALA A 77 -22.25 -27.14 -22.48
CA ALA A 77 -23.61 -26.95 -22.03
C ALA A 77 -23.74 -25.68 -21.17
N MET A 78 -24.89 -24.99 -21.28
CA MET A 78 -25.23 -23.84 -20.45
C MET A 78 -26.74 -23.76 -20.23
N PRO A 79 -27.23 -23.49 -19.01
CA PRO A 79 -28.64 -23.19 -18.78
C PRO A 79 -29.18 -22.06 -19.65
N LYS A 80 -30.40 -22.21 -20.18
CA LYS A 80 -31.02 -21.29 -21.14
C LYS A 80 -31.27 -19.88 -20.58
N ASP A 81 -31.49 -19.77 -19.28
CA ASP A 81 -31.83 -18.51 -18.62
C ASP A 81 -30.59 -17.69 -18.21
N ILE A 82 -29.39 -18.25 -18.38
CA ILE A 82 -28.13 -17.52 -18.16
C ILE A 82 -27.85 -16.65 -19.38
N THR A 83 -27.59 -15.38 -19.12
CA THR A 83 -27.24 -14.44 -20.16
C THR A 83 -25.75 -14.55 -20.48
N LEU A 84 -25.44 -14.89 -21.75
CA LEU A 84 -24.10 -14.97 -22.30
C LEU A 84 -23.87 -13.82 -23.28
N HIS A 85 -22.83 -13.03 -23.06
CA HIS A 85 -22.41 -11.99 -24.01
C HIS A 85 -20.99 -12.25 -24.52
N PRO A 86 -20.83 -12.72 -25.77
CA PRO A 86 -19.53 -12.84 -26.42
C PRO A 86 -19.01 -11.45 -26.77
N ASN A 87 -17.92 -11.02 -26.12
CA ASN A 87 -17.31 -9.73 -26.40
C ASN A 87 -15.79 -9.80 -26.14
N PRO A 88 -15.03 -10.46 -27.04
CA PRO A 88 -13.61 -10.66 -26.86
C PRO A 88 -12.87 -9.32 -26.93
N THR A 89 -12.36 -8.86 -25.78
CA THR A 89 -11.74 -7.54 -25.61
C THR A 89 -10.61 -7.62 -24.59
N SER A 90 -9.71 -6.62 -24.59
CA SER A 90 -8.70 -6.43 -23.55
C SER A 90 -8.99 -5.14 -22.81
N SER A 91 -8.83 -5.14 -21.49
CA SER A 91 -9.08 -3.97 -20.64
C SER A 91 -7.97 -3.82 -19.61
N PHE A 92 -7.60 -2.57 -19.33
CA PHE A 92 -6.65 -2.19 -18.28
C PHE A 92 -7.37 -1.51 -17.13
N TYR A 93 -7.13 -2.00 -15.91
CA TYR A 93 -7.60 -1.36 -14.69
C TYR A 93 -6.39 -1.04 -13.82
N VAL A 94 -6.37 0.17 -13.26
CA VAL A 94 -5.29 0.57 -12.35
C VAL A 94 -5.91 1.08 -11.07
N SER A 95 -5.52 0.45 -9.95
CA SER A 95 -5.88 0.85 -8.60
C SER A 95 -4.65 1.30 -7.85
N THR A 96 -4.74 2.42 -7.12
CA THR A 96 -3.63 3.00 -6.37
C THR A 96 -4.09 3.50 -5.00
N GLY A 97 -3.15 3.64 -4.06
CA GLY A 97 -3.41 4.27 -2.77
C GLY A 97 -2.12 4.50 -1.97
N ARG A 98 -2.09 5.57 -1.17
CA ARG A 98 -0.97 5.88 -0.27
C ARG A 98 -0.99 5.06 1.02
N SER A 99 -2.07 4.31 1.23
CA SER A 99 -2.26 3.26 2.22
C SER A 99 -3.09 2.12 1.62
N ILE A 100 -3.22 1.00 2.34
CA ILE A 100 -4.06 -0.11 1.90
C ILE A 100 -5.55 0.24 1.91
N GLU A 101 -6.00 1.11 2.81
CA GLU A 101 -7.37 1.59 2.87
C GLU A 101 -7.72 2.41 1.62
N GLU A 102 -6.82 3.30 1.19
CA GLU A 102 -6.97 4.05 -0.05
C GLU A 102 -6.93 3.13 -1.27
N PHE A 103 -6.01 2.16 -1.30
CA PHE A 103 -5.91 1.19 -2.38
C PHE A 103 -7.18 0.33 -2.48
N SER A 104 -7.67 -0.19 -1.35
CA SER A 104 -8.90 -1.00 -1.29
C SER A 104 -10.12 -0.19 -1.73
N LYS A 105 -10.19 1.10 -1.36
CA LYS A 105 -11.22 2.02 -1.86
C LYS A 105 -11.11 2.23 -3.38
N SER A 106 -9.90 2.38 -3.92
CA SER A 106 -9.68 2.46 -5.37
C SER A 106 -10.14 1.19 -6.07
N LEU A 107 -9.83 0.00 -5.52
CA LEU A 107 -10.29 -1.28 -6.06
C LEU A 107 -11.82 -1.40 -6.01
N ASN A 108 -12.44 -0.98 -4.90
CA ASN A 108 -13.89 -1.05 -4.74
C ASN A 108 -14.66 -0.09 -5.66
N SER A 109 -14.01 0.93 -6.24
CA SER A 109 -14.66 1.81 -7.23
C SER A 109 -15.19 1.04 -8.45
N TYR A 110 -14.59 -0.13 -8.75
CA TYR A 110 -15.01 -1.02 -9.82
C TYR A 110 -16.15 -1.96 -9.41
N THR A 111 -15.99 -2.64 -8.27
CA THR A 111 -16.97 -3.64 -7.78
C THR A 111 -18.23 -3.01 -7.20
N GLN A 112 -18.13 -1.78 -6.70
CA GLN A 112 -19.23 -1.01 -6.10
C GLN A 112 -19.91 -1.74 -4.92
N ILE A 113 -19.12 -2.47 -4.12
CA ILE A 113 -19.61 -3.10 -2.89
C ILE A 113 -19.98 -2.03 -1.89
N GLU A 114 -21.11 -2.22 -1.20
CA GLU A 114 -21.64 -1.29 -0.21
C GLU A 114 -20.71 -1.14 0.99
N GLY A 115 -20.48 0.12 1.39
CA GLY A 115 -19.66 0.50 2.54
C GLY A 115 -18.26 0.99 2.18
N SER A 116 -17.45 1.22 3.20
CA SER A 116 -16.06 1.67 3.07
C SER A 116 -15.21 0.86 4.04
N TYR A 117 -14.98 -0.40 3.67
CA TYR A 117 -14.21 -1.38 4.42
C TYR A 117 -13.02 -1.83 3.58
N VAL A 118 -12.06 -2.50 4.20
CA VAL A 118 -10.97 -3.14 3.47
C VAL A 118 -11.47 -4.46 2.87
N PHE A 119 -11.88 -4.41 1.61
CA PHE A 119 -12.35 -5.59 0.87
C PHE A 119 -11.19 -6.38 0.28
N PHE A 120 -11.42 -7.68 0.11
CA PHE A 120 -10.52 -8.65 -0.50
C PHE A 120 -9.15 -8.74 0.21
N SER A 121 -9.16 -8.81 1.55
CA SER A 121 -7.92 -8.75 2.33
C SER A 121 -6.93 -9.89 2.02
N SER A 122 -7.39 -11.09 1.66
CA SER A 122 -6.51 -12.18 1.24
C SER A 122 -5.80 -11.87 -0.08
N ALA A 123 -6.45 -11.14 -1.00
CA ALA A 123 -5.79 -10.65 -2.21
C ALA A 123 -4.67 -9.67 -1.85
N ILE A 124 -4.96 -8.69 -0.99
CA ILE A 124 -3.98 -7.71 -0.50
C ILE A 124 -2.77 -8.41 0.13
N SER A 125 -3.01 -9.32 1.07
CA SER A 125 -1.94 -10.08 1.73
C SER A 125 -1.14 -10.93 0.76
N THR A 126 -1.75 -11.46 -0.30
CA THR A 126 -1.05 -12.26 -1.30
C THR A 126 -0.25 -11.41 -2.29
N SER A 127 -0.78 -10.26 -2.69
CA SER A 127 -0.17 -9.35 -3.66
C SER A 127 1.00 -8.57 -3.05
N PHE A 128 0.84 -8.06 -1.83
CA PHE A 128 1.80 -7.14 -1.20
C PHE A 128 2.50 -7.73 0.03
N GLY A 129 1.90 -8.73 0.69
CA GLY A 129 2.36 -9.24 1.98
C GLY A 129 1.78 -8.44 3.15
N SER A 130 1.31 -9.12 4.19
CA SER A 130 0.61 -8.48 5.33
C SER A 130 1.44 -7.43 6.06
N GLN A 131 2.75 -7.64 6.21
CA GLN A 131 3.64 -6.69 6.87
C GLN A 131 3.90 -5.44 6.01
N THR A 132 4.13 -5.63 4.71
CA THR A 132 4.29 -4.53 3.76
C THR A 132 3.01 -3.71 3.65
N ALA A 133 1.85 -4.38 3.63
CA ALA A 133 0.52 -3.78 3.65
C ALA A 133 0.29 -2.88 4.88
N GLN A 134 0.98 -3.15 6.01
CA GLN A 134 0.94 -2.30 7.21
C GLN A 134 1.96 -1.14 7.19
N SER A 135 2.83 -1.07 6.20
CA SER A 135 3.96 -0.14 6.20
C SER A 135 3.51 1.30 5.97
N LEU A 136 4.01 2.21 6.81
CA LEU A 136 3.81 3.65 6.64
C LEU A 136 4.70 4.26 5.57
N GLU A 137 5.74 3.55 5.11
CA GLU A 137 6.65 4.03 4.05
C GLU A 137 6.14 3.69 2.64
N LYS A 138 5.21 2.74 2.52
CA LYS A 138 4.80 2.20 1.23
C LYS A 138 3.53 2.87 0.72
N GLU A 139 3.47 3.02 -0.60
CA GLU A 139 2.24 3.22 -1.37
C GLU A 139 2.05 2.05 -2.33
N PHE A 140 0.81 1.79 -2.73
CA PHE A 140 0.41 0.55 -3.39
C PHE A 140 -0.21 0.84 -4.74
N SER A 141 0.14 0.03 -5.73
CA SER A 141 -0.48 0.06 -7.04
C SER A 141 -0.72 -1.35 -7.57
N MET A 142 -1.79 -1.51 -8.33
CA MET A 142 -2.10 -2.72 -9.10
C MET A 142 -2.51 -2.30 -10.49
N VAL A 143 -1.78 -2.77 -11.50
CA VAL A 143 -2.21 -2.74 -12.90
C VAL A 143 -2.76 -4.12 -13.26
N GLN A 144 -3.99 -4.19 -13.71
CA GLN A 144 -4.66 -5.42 -14.11
C GLN A 144 -4.96 -5.38 -15.62
N ASP A 145 -4.51 -6.41 -16.33
CA ASP A 145 -4.74 -6.65 -17.77
C ASP A 145 -5.65 -7.85 -17.92
N ASP A 146 -6.91 -7.57 -18.24
CA ASP A 146 -7.92 -8.59 -18.45
C ASP A 146 -8.10 -8.85 -19.94
N LEU A 147 -8.02 -10.12 -20.32
CA LEU A 147 -8.43 -10.64 -21.61
C LEU A 147 -9.81 -11.25 -21.47
N GLN A 148 -10.85 -10.46 -21.74
CA GLN A 148 -12.23 -10.93 -21.77
C GLN A 148 -12.50 -11.73 -23.04
N PHE A 149 -13.23 -12.83 -22.91
CA PHE A 149 -13.76 -13.62 -24.02
C PHE A 149 -15.28 -13.51 -24.08
N TYR A 150 -15.92 -13.77 -22.94
CA TYR A 150 -17.36 -13.61 -22.78
C TYR A 150 -17.68 -13.26 -21.33
N THR A 151 -18.91 -12.83 -21.12
CA THR A 151 -19.44 -12.54 -19.79
C THR A 151 -20.65 -13.43 -19.53
N LEU A 152 -20.85 -13.79 -18.26
CA LEU A 152 -22.00 -14.54 -17.80
C LEU A 152 -22.74 -13.73 -16.75
N GLN A 153 -24.07 -13.68 -16.85
CA GLN A 153 -24.94 -12.99 -15.92
C GLN A 153 -26.11 -13.86 -15.51
N LEU A 154 -26.48 -13.78 -14.24
CA LEU A 154 -27.70 -14.39 -13.73
C LEU A 154 -28.94 -13.77 -14.41
N PRO A 155 -30.08 -14.49 -14.39
CA PRO A 155 -31.35 -13.94 -14.84
C PRO A 155 -31.66 -12.60 -14.14
N PRO A 156 -32.47 -11.72 -14.77
CA PRO A 156 -32.92 -10.49 -14.14
C PRO A 156 -33.54 -10.73 -12.76
N ALA A 157 -33.36 -9.77 -11.84
CA ALA A 157 -33.77 -9.89 -10.45
C ALA A 157 -35.26 -10.26 -10.26
N SER A 158 -36.14 -9.89 -11.19
CA SER A 158 -37.57 -10.25 -11.16
C SER A 158 -37.83 -11.76 -11.17
N ASN A 159 -36.91 -12.53 -11.77
CA ASN A 159 -37.04 -13.98 -11.92
C ASN A 159 -36.07 -14.73 -11.00
N LEU A 160 -35.08 -14.04 -10.42
CA LEU A 160 -34.01 -14.68 -9.67
C LEU A 160 -34.50 -15.44 -8.43
N ALA A 161 -35.61 -14.97 -7.84
CA ALA A 161 -36.22 -15.60 -6.67
C ALA A 161 -36.71 -17.03 -6.94
N SER A 162 -37.14 -17.38 -8.17
CA SER A 162 -37.60 -18.75 -8.47
C SER A 162 -36.46 -19.76 -8.57
N TYR A 163 -35.23 -19.29 -8.80
CA TYR A 163 -34.04 -20.14 -8.87
C TYR A 163 -33.36 -20.31 -7.52
N LEU A 164 -33.76 -19.56 -6.49
CA LEU A 164 -33.12 -19.62 -5.17
C LEU A 164 -33.36 -20.99 -4.53
N GLN A 165 -32.28 -21.63 -4.06
CA GLN A 165 -32.39 -22.88 -3.30
C GLN A 165 -33.29 -22.69 -2.08
N GLU A 166 -34.17 -23.65 -1.83
CA GLU A 166 -35.15 -23.54 -0.73
C GLU A 166 -34.47 -23.43 0.65
N SER A 167 -33.36 -24.15 0.85
CA SER A 167 -32.53 -24.03 2.06
C SER A 167 -31.96 -22.62 2.25
N VAL A 168 -31.53 -21.98 1.16
CA VAL A 168 -30.98 -20.62 1.17
C VAL A 168 -32.09 -19.60 1.40
N ARG A 169 -33.24 -19.74 0.72
CA ARG A 169 -34.43 -18.90 0.94
C ARG A 169 -34.81 -18.88 2.41
N LYS A 170 -34.97 -20.07 2.99
CA LYS A 170 -35.30 -20.25 4.40
C LYS A 170 -34.26 -19.61 5.31
N ALA A 171 -32.98 -19.82 5.05
CA ALA A 171 -31.91 -19.22 5.85
C ALA A 171 -31.94 -17.69 5.79
N ILE A 172 -32.11 -17.11 4.59
CA ILE A 172 -32.19 -15.65 4.39
C ILE A 172 -33.39 -15.07 5.11
N ASP A 173 -34.58 -15.67 4.99
CA ASP A 173 -35.81 -15.10 5.54
C ASP A 173 -36.03 -15.37 7.03
N GLU A 174 -35.53 -16.49 7.57
CA GLU A 174 -35.89 -16.97 8.92
C GLU A 174 -34.73 -16.97 9.93
N SER A 175 -33.46 -16.95 9.49
CA SER A 175 -32.33 -17.08 10.42
C SER A 175 -32.24 -15.90 11.40
N THR A 176 -32.11 -16.19 12.69
CA THR A 176 -31.79 -15.17 13.71
C THR A 176 -30.28 -15.03 13.94
N ALA A 177 -29.47 -15.95 13.43
CA ALA A 177 -28.01 -15.95 13.57
C ALA A 177 -27.36 -15.30 12.35
N LEU A 178 -27.55 -13.98 12.19
CA LEU A 178 -27.18 -13.25 10.97
C LEU A 178 -25.68 -13.28 10.64
N THR A 179 -24.81 -13.32 11.66
CA THR A 179 -23.36 -13.49 11.43
C THR A 179 -23.05 -14.85 10.81
N GLN A 180 -23.66 -15.93 11.31
CA GLN A 180 -23.45 -17.27 10.76
C GLN A 180 -24.02 -17.38 9.34
N LEU A 181 -25.16 -16.72 9.06
CA LEU A 181 -25.72 -16.64 7.72
C LEU A 181 -24.69 -16.08 6.72
N PHE A 182 -24.01 -14.99 7.06
CA PHE A 182 -22.96 -14.41 6.22
C PHE A 182 -21.69 -15.27 6.15
N ASP A 183 -21.38 -16.06 7.19
CA ASP A 183 -20.23 -16.97 7.18
C ASP A 183 -20.43 -18.13 6.21
N ASP A 184 -21.64 -18.69 6.20
CA ASP A 184 -22.01 -19.87 5.41
C ASP A 184 -22.18 -19.52 3.92
N PHE A 185 -22.85 -18.40 3.64
CA PHE A 185 -23.23 -18.02 2.27
C PHE A 185 -22.46 -16.83 1.70
N GLY A 186 -21.62 -16.16 2.49
CA GLY A 186 -21.05 -14.87 2.10
C GLY A 186 -22.07 -13.73 2.24
N THR A 187 -21.58 -12.49 2.22
CA THR A 187 -22.44 -11.29 2.27
C THR A 187 -23.00 -10.93 0.90
N HIS A 188 -22.31 -11.34 -0.16
CA HIS A 188 -22.66 -11.09 -1.55
C HIS A 188 -22.68 -12.39 -2.33
N TYR A 189 -23.31 -12.37 -3.50
CA TYR A 189 -23.21 -13.44 -4.49
C TYR A 189 -22.74 -12.90 -5.84
N VAL A 190 -22.14 -13.77 -6.64
CA VAL A 190 -21.65 -13.46 -7.98
C VAL A 190 -22.83 -13.44 -8.97
N ALA A 191 -23.35 -12.26 -9.26
CA ALA A 191 -24.43 -12.05 -10.22
C ALA A 191 -23.95 -11.88 -11.67
N GLY A 192 -22.71 -11.46 -11.85
CA GLY A 192 -22.13 -11.21 -13.16
C GLY A 192 -20.61 -11.30 -13.15
N LEU A 193 -20.06 -12.04 -14.10
CA LEU A 193 -18.63 -12.29 -14.17
C LEU A 193 -18.09 -12.23 -15.61
N ILE A 194 -16.78 -12.01 -15.69
CA ILE A 194 -15.99 -11.96 -16.91
C ILE A 194 -15.16 -13.25 -16.98
N ILE A 195 -15.28 -13.97 -18.09
CA ILE A 195 -14.50 -15.17 -18.38
C ILE A 195 -13.43 -14.87 -19.41
N GLY A 196 -12.23 -15.38 -19.12
CA GLY A 196 -11.05 -15.11 -19.91
C GLY A 196 -9.75 -15.42 -19.17
N GLY A 197 -8.81 -14.47 -19.21
CA GLY A 197 -7.58 -14.51 -18.42
C GLY A 197 -7.29 -13.13 -17.84
N SER A 198 -6.60 -13.08 -16.70
CA SER A 198 -6.24 -11.85 -16.01
C SER A 198 -4.78 -11.91 -15.59
N ALA A 199 -4.02 -10.85 -15.86
CA ALA A 199 -2.67 -10.65 -15.33
C ALA A 199 -2.66 -9.40 -14.44
N THR A 200 -2.03 -9.49 -13.27
CA THR A 200 -1.89 -8.37 -12.33
C THR A 200 -0.42 -8.07 -12.09
N TYR A 201 -0.09 -6.79 -12.07
CA TYR A 201 1.23 -6.24 -11.77
C TYR A 201 1.08 -5.38 -10.52
N ASN A 202 1.44 -5.97 -9.38
CA ASN A 202 1.25 -5.42 -8.05
C ASN A 202 2.59 -4.82 -7.58
N CYS A 203 2.58 -3.55 -7.18
CA CYS A 203 3.77 -2.88 -6.70
C CYS A 203 3.54 -2.23 -5.33
N SER A 204 4.51 -2.41 -4.43
CA SER A 204 4.65 -1.62 -3.20
C SER A 204 5.87 -0.71 -3.32
N THR A 205 5.63 0.60 -3.43
CA THR A 205 6.61 1.63 -3.77
C THR A 205 6.99 2.44 -2.54
N SER A 206 8.27 2.76 -2.35
CA SER A 206 8.72 3.61 -1.22
C SER A 206 8.39 5.08 -1.48
N LYS A 207 7.52 5.66 -0.64
CA LYS A 207 7.09 7.07 -0.73
C LYS A 207 8.25 8.06 -0.61
N ASN A 208 9.31 7.68 0.11
CA ASN A 208 10.43 8.57 0.38
C ASN A 208 11.48 8.55 -0.74
N LYS A 209 11.58 7.45 -1.48
CA LYS A 209 12.59 7.25 -2.53
C LYS A 209 12.03 7.48 -3.93
N PHE A 210 10.74 7.22 -4.12
CA PHE A 210 10.04 7.54 -5.36
C PHE A 210 9.35 8.89 -5.20
N GLN A 211 9.90 9.89 -5.88
CA GLN A 211 9.30 11.22 -6.00
C GLN A 211 9.03 11.48 -7.47
N SER A 212 7.79 11.78 -7.79
CA SER A 212 7.36 12.09 -9.15
C SER A 212 6.27 13.16 -9.12
N SER A 213 6.31 14.06 -10.10
CA SER A 213 5.19 14.97 -10.38
C SER A 213 4.08 14.29 -11.19
N VAL A 214 4.38 13.11 -11.76
CA VAL A 214 3.42 12.28 -12.49
C VAL A 214 2.66 11.39 -11.51
N ASP A 215 1.34 11.30 -11.69
CA ASP A 215 0.47 10.45 -10.88
C ASP A 215 0.94 8.98 -10.88
N LEU A 216 0.98 8.37 -9.69
CA LEU A 216 1.43 6.99 -9.49
C LEU A 216 0.69 6.00 -10.41
N LYS A 217 -0.59 6.24 -10.69
CA LYS A 217 -1.42 5.41 -11.59
C LYS A 217 -0.82 5.37 -13.00
N VAL A 218 -0.41 6.52 -13.52
CA VAL A 218 0.17 6.64 -14.86
C VAL A 218 1.55 5.96 -14.89
N VAL A 219 2.40 6.22 -13.90
CA VAL A 219 3.75 5.62 -13.86
C VAL A 219 3.68 4.10 -13.72
N ALA A 220 2.78 3.57 -12.88
CA ALA A 220 2.57 2.14 -12.75
C ALA A 220 2.08 1.51 -14.06
N GLU A 221 1.14 2.14 -14.76
CA GLU A 221 0.65 1.69 -16.07
C GLU A 221 1.77 1.65 -17.11
N MET A 222 2.59 2.71 -17.20
CA MET A 222 3.70 2.77 -18.16
C MET A 222 4.79 1.77 -17.81
N SER A 223 5.13 1.62 -16.53
CA SER A 223 6.06 0.58 -16.07
C SER A 223 5.58 -0.81 -16.48
N TYR A 224 4.31 -1.13 -16.23
CA TYR A 224 3.72 -2.40 -16.66
C TYR A 224 3.81 -2.58 -18.18
N LYS A 225 3.41 -1.56 -18.96
CA LYS A 225 3.47 -1.63 -20.43
C LYS A 225 4.90 -1.88 -20.93
N GLN A 226 5.90 -1.28 -20.28
CA GLN A 226 7.30 -1.53 -20.59
C GLN A 226 7.70 -2.98 -20.29
N VAL A 227 7.32 -3.48 -19.11
CA VAL A 227 7.60 -4.86 -18.68
C VAL A 227 7.03 -5.89 -19.66
N VAL A 228 5.82 -5.67 -20.17
CA VAL A 228 5.16 -6.60 -21.11
C VAL A 228 5.40 -6.27 -22.59
N GLY A 229 6.30 -5.32 -22.90
CA GLY A 229 6.66 -4.96 -24.27
C GLY A 229 5.54 -4.32 -25.09
N SER A 230 4.58 -3.66 -24.42
CA SER A 230 3.43 -2.99 -25.05
C SER A 230 3.48 -1.46 -25.00
N ILE A 231 4.52 -0.89 -24.37
CA ILE A 231 4.75 0.55 -24.33
C ILE A 231 5.13 1.06 -25.72
N SER A 232 4.59 2.22 -26.14
CA SER A 232 5.02 2.86 -27.40
C SER A 232 6.40 3.49 -27.25
N VAL A 233 7.07 3.78 -28.38
CA VAL A 233 8.39 4.44 -28.37
C VAL A 233 8.28 5.84 -27.75
N GLU A 234 7.22 6.56 -28.06
CA GLU A 234 6.95 7.91 -27.55
C GLU A 234 6.71 7.88 -26.04
N GLN A 235 5.87 6.96 -25.55
CA GLN A 235 5.62 6.78 -24.12
C GLN A 235 6.88 6.37 -23.36
N ALA A 236 7.69 5.49 -23.93
CA ALA A 236 8.94 5.05 -23.31
C ALA A 236 9.94 6.20 -23.18
N ALA A 237 9.99 7.11 -24.15
CA ALA A 237 10.84 8.30 -24.09
C ALA A 237 10.28 9.36 -23.12
N GLU A 238 8.96 9.55 -23.09
CA GLU A 238 8.29 10.53 -22.23
C GLU A 238 8.46 10.21 -20.74
N TYR A 239 8.29 8.94 -20.36
CA TYR A 239 8.27 8.50 -18.95
C TYR A 239 9.54 7.75 -18.51
N GLU A 240 10.64 7.87 -19.26
CA GLU A 240 11.85 7.05 -19.05
C GLU A 240 12.38 7.14 -17.61
N ASN A 241 12.45 8.36 -17.06
CA ASN A 241 13.01 8.61 -15.73
C ASN A 241 12.07 8.14 -14.62
N GLU A 242 10.77 8.40 -14.78
CA GLU A 242 9.72 8.00 -13.84
C GLU A 242 9.63 6.48 -13.76
N ILE A 243 9.64 5.79 -14.89
CA ILE A 243 9.62 4.31 -14.93
C ILE A 243 10.87 3.73 -14.26
N LYS A 244 12.07 4.24 -14.59
CA LYS A 244 13.33 3.78 -13.98
C LYS A 244 13.33 4.01 -12.46
N SER A 245 12.87 5.18 -12.02
CA SER A 245 12.77 5.50 -10.59
C SER A 245 11.74 4.60 -9.89
N PHE A 246 10.57 4.42 -10.48
CA PHE A 246 9.52 3.56 -9.96
C PHE A 246 9.99 2.13 -9.81
N GLN A 247 10.56 1.52 -10.85
CA GLN A 247 11.04 0.14 -10.82
C GLN A 247 12.16 -0.06 -9.81
N LYS A 248 13.08 0.90 -9.68
CA LYS A 248 14.17 0.84 -8.70
C LYS A 248 13.67 0.88 -7.25
N ASN A 249 12.57 1.59 -7.01
CA ASN A 249 12.05 1.88 -5.68
C ASN A 249 10.78 1.09 -5.32
N SER A 250 10.40 0.10 -6.15
CA SER A 250 9.22 -0.74 -5.96
C SER A 250 9.59 -2.20 -5.83
N GLU A 251 8.95 -2.88 -4.90
CA GLU A 251 8.86 -4.34 -4.91
C GLU A 251 7.67 -4.72 -5.79
N THR A 252 7.90 -5.63 -6.74
CA THR A 252 6.94 -5.97 -7.78
C THR A 252 6.59 -7.44 -7.74
N LYS A 253 5.31 -7.76 -7.85
CA LYS A 253 4.79 -9.12 -7.99
C LYS A 253 3.83 -9.20 -9.16
N VAL A 254 4.02 -10.22 -10.01
CA VAL A 254 3.13 -10.51 -11.13
C VAL A 254 2.38 -11.81 -10.88
N ASP A 255 1.06 -11.75 -10.95
CA ASP A 255 0.19 -12.91 -10.82
C ASP A 255 -0.71 -13.03 -12.05
N THR A 256 -0.92 -14.26 -12.52
CA THR A 256 -1.75 -14.57 -13.68
C THR A 256 -2.82 -15.60 -13.33
N ARG A 257 -4.02 -15.43 -13.89
CA ARG A 257 -5.14 -16.38 -13.79
C ARG A 257 -5.67 -16.67 -15.18
N GLY A 258 -5.90 -17.94 -15.47
CA GLY A 258 -6.15 -18.41 -16.83
C GLY A 258 -4.87 -18.40 -17.65
N GLY A 259 -5.00 -18.74 -18.93
CA GLY A 259 -3.83 -19.03 -19.76
C GLY A 259 -3.12 -20.32 -19.30
N ALA A 260 -2.15 -20.77 -20.09
CA ALA A 260 -1.36 -21.95 -19.78
C ALA A 260 -0.55 -21.69 -18.49
N PRO A 261 -0.67 -22.54 -17.45
CA PRO A 261 0.02 -22.31 -16.17
C PRO A 261 1.55 -22.19 -16.30
N ALA A 262 2.16 -22.92 -17.24
CA ALA A 262 3.60 -22.86 -17.50
C ALA A 262 4.08 -21.51 -18.06
N LEU A 263 3.16 -20.68 -18.57
CA LEU A 263 3.43 -19.34 -19.06
C LEU A 263 2.98 -18.25 -18.06
N GLY A 264 2.50 -18.63 -16.88
CA GLY A 264 2.12 -17.71 -15.81
C GLY A 264 3.31 -17.23 -14.96
N GLY A 265 3.05 -16.31 -14.04
CA GLY A 265 4.07 -15.77 -13.12
C GLY A 265 5.30 -15.21 -13.85
N ASP A 266 6.51 -15.69 -13.52
CA ASP A 266 7.74 -15.29 -14.20
C ASP A 266 7.74 -15.62 -15.71
N GLY A 267 7.00 -16.66 -16.12
CA GLY A 267 6.82 -17.01 -17.52
C GLY A 267 6.07 -15.93 -18.30
N TYR A 268 5.15 -15.24 -17.63
CA TYR A 268 4.34 -14.19 -18.24
C TYR A 268 5.20 -12.97 -18.58
N VAL A 269 6.07 -12.55 -17.66
CA VAL A 269 6.97 -11.42 -17.89
C VAL A 269 7.92 -11.69 -19.06
N LYS A 270 8.36 -12.94 -19.23
CA LYS A 270 9.26 -13.33 -20.32
C LYS A 270 8.54 -13.42 -21.68
N ASN A 271 7.31 -13.94 -21.69
CA ASN A 271 6.56 -14.21 -22.91
C ASN A 271 5.07 -13.84 -22.77
N PRO A 272 4.75 -12.54 -22.60
CA PRO A 272 3.37 -12.12 -22.29
C PRO A 272 2.42 -12.47 -23.42
N GLN A 273 2.85 -12.34 -24.68
CA GLN A 273 2.04 -12.68 -25.85
C GLN A 273 1.70 -14.18 -25.90
N ALA A 274 2.66 -15.07 -25.60
CA ALA A 274 2.41 -16.50 -25.59
C ALA A 274 1.40 -16.90 -24.50
N TRP A 275 1.51 -16.30 -23.30
CA TRP A 275 0.48 -16.49 -22.27
C TRP A 275 -0.88 -15.99 -22.76
N LYS A 276 -0.93 -14.77 -23.31
CA LYS A 276 -2.16 -14.17 -23.83
C LYS A 276 -2.83 -15.05 -24.88
N ASP A 277 -2.06 -15.67 -25.78
CA ASP A 277 -2.57 -16.54 -26.86
C ASP A 277 -3.08 -17.88 -26.33
N SER A 278 -2.51 -18.37 -25.21
CA SER A 278 -2.96 -19.60 -24.58
C SER A 278 -4.29 -19.50 -23.82
N VAL A 279 -4.79 -18.27 -23.56
CA VAL A 279 -6.02 -18.02 -22.77
C VAL A 279 -7.25 -18.66 -23.40
N GLU A 280 -7.38 -18.70 -24.73
CA GLU A 280 -8.54 -19.31 -25.42
C GLU A 280 -8.72 -20.81 -25.13
N ARG A 281 -7.69 -21.46 -24.54
CA ARG A 281 -7.70 -22.87 -24.15
C ARG A 281 -7.74 -23.08 -22.64
N HIS A 282 -7.59 -22.01 -21.87
CA HIS A 282 -7.46 -22.03 -20.41
C HIS A 282 -8.26 -20.86 -19.82
N LEU A 283 -9.53 -20.81 -20.19
CA LEU A 283 -10.47 -19.78 -19.74
C LEU A 283 -10.78 -19.97 -18.26
N THR A 284 -10.85 -18.87 -17.53
CA THR A 284 -11.22 -18.86 -16.11
C THR A 284 -12.02 -17.61 -15.76
N PHE A 285 -12.50 -17.56 -14.51
CA PHE A 285 -13.01 -16.34 -13.90
C PHE A 285 -11.90 -15.30 -13.77
N ALA A 286 -11.96 -14.31 -14.64
CA ALA A 286 -10.93 -13.28 -14.78
C ALA A 286 -11.25 -12.06 -13.91
N ASN A 287 -12.50 -11.61 -13.93
CA ASN A 287 -12.94 -10.42 -13.20
C ASN A 287 -14.47 -10.43 -12.99
N PHE A 288 -14.98 -9.55 -12.13
CA PHE A 288 -16.42 -9.29 -12.02
C PHE A 288 -16.87 -8.38 -13.16
N LEU A 289 -18.16 -8.43 -13.49
CA LEU A 289 -18.79 -7.30 -14.19
C LEU A 289 -18.94 -6.12 -13.22
N SER A 290 -19.14 -4.91 -13.75
CA SER A 290 -19.57 -3.78 -12.92
C SER A 290 -20.89 -4.14 -12.22
N ARG A 291 -20.94 -3.99 -10.89
CA ARG A 291 -22.04 -4.49 -10.03
C ARG A 291 -22.29 -6.00 -10.16
N GLY A 292 -21.26 -6.76 -10.48
CA GLY A 292 -21.28 -8.22 -10.58
C GLY A 292 -21.38 -8.93 -9.23
N LEU A 293 -21.22 -8.20 -8.13
CA LEU A 293 -21.46 -8.65 -6.77
C LEU A 293 -22.72 -7.97 -6.24
N ILE A 294 -23.67 -8.77 -5.75
CA ILE A 294 -24.93 -8.26 -5.20
C ILE A 294 -25.09 -8.80 -3.78
N GLY A 295 -25.41 -7.93 -2.83
CA GLY A 295 -25.64 -8.35 -1.44
C GLY A 295 -26.83 -9.29 -1.30
N ILE A 296 -26.68 -10.35 -0.49
CA ILE A 296 -27.72 -11.39 -0.32
C ILE A 296 -29.02 -10.85 0.27
N TRP A 297 -28.99 -9.69 0.93
CA TRP A 297 -30.18 -8.99 1.42
C TRP A 297 -31.16 -8.61 0.31
N ASN A 298 -30.72 -8.52 -0.95
CA ASN A 298 -31.60 -8.31 -2.09
C ASN A 298 -32.43 -9.55 -2.46
N LEU A 299 -32.15 -10.71 -1.86
CA LEU A 299 -32.89 -11.96 -2.06
C LEU A 299 -33.98 -12.18 -0.99
N ALA A 300 -34.06 -11.32 0.02
CA ALA A 300 -35.05 -11.43 1.08
C ALA A 300 -36.49 -11.21 0.55
N SER A 301 -37.44 -12.01 1.03
CA SER A 301 -38.82 -11.98 0.55
C SER A 301 -39.60 -10.73 0.97
N THR A 302 -39.10 -9.98 1.96
CA THR A 302 -39.76 -8.75 2.44
C THR A 302 -38.79 -7.57 2.55
N PRO A 303 -39.25 -6.31 2.32
CA PRO A 303 -38.43 -5.12 2.50
C PRO A 303 -37.87 -4.98 3.92
N LYS A 304 -38.66 -5.38 4.94
CA LYS A 304 -38.23 -5.37 6.34
C LYS A 304 -37.03 -6.28 6.57
N ARG A 305 -37.08 -7.50 6.04
CA ARG A 305 -35.99 -8.47 6.17
C ARG A 305 -34.74 -8.04 5.41
N LYS A 306 -34.91 -7.47 4.21
CA LYS A 306 -33.81 -6.84 3.48
C LYS A 306 -33.10 -5.77 4.32
N GLN A 307 -33.86 -4.87 4.96
CA GLN A 307 -33.27 -3.81 5.78
C GLN A 307 -32.55 -4.38 7.02
N GLU A 308 -33.13 -5.37 7.69
CA GLU A 308 -32.51 -6.04 8.84
C GLU A 308 -31.13 -6.64 8.48
N LEU A 309 -31.04 -7.33 7.35
CA LEU A 309 -29.78 -7.91 6.86
C LEU A 309 -28.76 -6.82 6.50
N LEU A 310 -29.21 -5.73 5.87
CA LEU A 310 -28.35 -4.60 5.51
C LEU A 310 -27.82 -3.85 6.75
N ASP A 311 -28.64 -3.68 7.77
CA ASP A 311 -28.23 -3.07 9.04
C ASP A 311 -27.19 -3.94 9.76
N HIS A 312 -27.38 -5.27 9.76
CA HIS A 312 -26.41 -6.20 10.34
C HIS A 312 -25.11 -6.30 9.54
N TYR A 313 -25.15 -6.13 8.21
CA TYR A 313 -23.96 -6.17 7.35
C TYR A 313 -22.89 -5.17 7.78
N SER A 314 -23.28 -3.95 8.18
CA SER A 314 -22.31 -2.95 8.64
C SER A 314 -21.58 -3.41 9.92
N LYS A 315 -22.32 -3.98 10.87
CA LYS A 315 -21.74 -4.57 12.09
C LYS A 315 -20.82 -5.74 11.77
N TYR A 316 -21.25 -6.64 10.89
CA TYR A 316 -20.45 -7.77 10.42
C TYR A 316 -19.11 -7.32 9.85
N CYS A 317 -19.10 -6.31 8.96
CA CYS A 317 -17.87 -5.79 8.38
C CYS A 317 -16.95 -5.12 9.41
N GLN A 318 -17.49 -4.32 10.33
CA GLN A 318 -16.69 -3.67 11.37
C GLN A 318 -15.99 -4.68 12.28
N GLU A 319 -16.67 -5.76 12.65
CA GLU A 319 -16.13 -6.78 13.55
C GLU A 319 -15.14 -7.73 12.88
N ARG A 320 -15.18 -7.88 11.54
CA ARG A 320 -14.46 -8.95 10.83
C ARG A 320 -13.54 -8.50 9.72
N GLN A 321 -13.50 -7.21 9.39
CA GLN A 321 -12.54 -6.72 8.41
C GLN A 321 -11.12 -6.92 8.94
N GLN A 322 -10.22 -7.35 8.06
CA GLN A 322 -8.81 -7.32 8.39
C GLN A 322 -8.31 -5.88 8.37
N THR A 323 -7.65 -5.47 9.46
CA THR A 323 -7.02 -4.15 9.56
C THR A 323 -5.55 -4.25 9.17
N PHE A 324 -5.10 -3.29 8.36
CA PHE A 324 -3.69 -3.13 8.01
C PHE A 324 -3.06 -1.92 8.72
N GLU A 325 -3.61 -1.55 9.88
CA GLU A 325 -3.07 -0.49 10.71
C GLU A 325 -2.01 -1.01 11.70
N LEU A 326 -0.96 -0.22 11.92
CA LEU A 326 -0.01 -0.45 13.01
C LEU A 326 -0.62 -0.01 14.35
N ALA A 327 -0.72 -0.96 15.28
CA ALA A 327 -1.10 -0.69 16.66
C ALA A 327 0.04 0.01 17.43
N GLU A 328 -0.30 0.99 18.26
CA GLU A 328 0.65 1.59 19.21
C GLU A 328 0.98 0.59 20.35
N PRO A 329 2.19 0.62 20.93
CA PRO A 329 3.32 1.52 20.61
C PRO A 329 4.04 1.14 19.31
N LEU A 330 4.53 2.14 18.58
CA LEU A 330 5.20 1.98 17.28
C LEU A 330 6.72 1.84 17.41
N LEU A 331 7.29 2.42 18.47
CA LEU A 331 8.72 2.43 18.75
C LEU A 331 9.01 1.81 20.12
N ARG A 332 10.11 1.06 20.19
CA ARG A 332 10.83 0.79 21.43
C ARG A 332 11.84 1.92 21.65
N ALA A 333 12.08 2.29 22.90
CA ALA A 333 13.07 3.29 23.28
C ALA A 333 13.98 2.76 24.39
N ARG A 334 15.25 3.17 24.35
CA ARG A 334 16.23 2.92 25.42
C ARG A 334 16.90 4.22 25.81
N ARG A 335 17.14 4.36 27.12
CA ARG A 335 18.04 5.38 27.66
C ARG A 335 19.46 4.85 27.57
N VAL A 336 20.32 5.55 26.83
CA VAL A 336 21.71 5.16 26.64
C VAL A 336 22.64 6.32 27.01
N PRO A 337 23.83 6.04 27.57
CA PRO A 337 24.80 7.08 27.85
C PRO A 337 25.30 7.71 26.56
N LEU A 338 25.61 9.00 26.62
CA LEU A 338 26.41 9.63 25.58
C LEU A 338 27.85 9.12 25.71
N SER A 339 28.38 8.57 24.62
CA SER A 339 29.63 7.80 24.65
C SER A 339 30.78 8.50 23.93
N LYS A 340 30.48 9.41 22.98
CA LYS A 340 31.47 10.01 22.09
C LYS A 340 31.16 11.48 21.80
N ILE A 341 32.13 12.35 22.05
CA ILE A 341 32.17 13.68 21.41
C ILE A 341 32.43 13.44 19.92
N GLN A 342 31.47 13.84 19.08
CA GLN A 342 31.60 13.71 17.64
C GLN A 342 32.39 14.88 17.06
N PHE A 343 32.04 16.11 17.48
CA PHE A 343 32.71 17.33 17.05
C PHE A 343 32.76 18.36 18.17
N THR A 344 33.73 19.27 18.07
CA THR A 344 33.80 20.50 18.86
C THR A 344 34.00 21.69 17.94
N ASP A 345 33.67 22.89 18.40
CA ASP A 345 33.98 24.12 17.68
C ASP A 345 35.41 24.64 17.97
N GLN A 346 36.30 23.80 18.50
CA GLN A 346 37.65 24.19 18.89
C GLN A 346 38.45 24.73 17.69
N GLY A 347 38.72 26.03 17.72
CA GLY A 347 39.43 26.76 16.66
C GLY A 347 38.51 27.60 15.76
N SER A 348 37.19 27.57 15.98
CA SER A 348 36.20 28.42 15.29
C SER A 348 36.43 29.91 15.56
N GLY A 349 36.97 30.24 16.74
CA GLY A 349 37.08 31.61 17.23
C GLY A 349 35.76 32.19 17.74
N ALA A 350 34.68 31.39 17.79
CA ALA A 350 33.49 31.76 18.54
C ALA A 350 33.86 31.97 20.01
N LYS A 351 33.14 32.89 20.68
CA LYS A 351 33.34 33.23 22.08
C LYS A 351 32.78 32.16 23.01
N ALA A 352 31.73 31.47 22.56
CA ALA A 352 31.13 30.36 23.27
C ALA A 352 31.69 29.04 22.73
N ASP A 353 31.85 28.07 23.62
CA ASP A 353 32.32 26.72 23.28
C ASP A 353 31.13 25.79 23.02
N LEU A 354 31.25 24.95 21.98
CA LEU A 354 30.31 23.91 21.62
C LEU A 354 31.02 22.55 21.51
N ALA A 355 30.44 21.55 22.16
CA ALA A 355 30.67 20.14 21.86
C ALA A 355 29.35 19.49 21.49
N VAL A 356 29.38 18.61 20.49
CA VAL A 356 28.26 17.75 20.14
C VAL A 356 28.63 16.29 20.34
N ALA A 357 27.72 15.55 20.96
CA ALA A 357 27.91 14.15 21.29
C ALA A 357 26.82 13.27 20.70
N ILE A 358 27.20 12.01 20.48
CA ILE A 358 26.31 10.94 20.04
C ILE A 358 26.34 9.78 21.05
N PRO A 359 25.25 9.01 21.15
CA PRO A 359 25.26 7.79 21.96
C PRO A 359 26.04 6.67 21.28
N ASP A 360 26.36 5.64 22.06
CA ASP A 360 26.61 4.32 21.48
C ASP A 360 25.25 3.71 21.14
N VAL A 361 24.98 3.63 19.85
CA VAL A 361 23.67 3.23 19.35
C VAL A 361 23.48 1.71 19.47
N GLY A 362 24.56 0.92 19.40
CA GLY A 362 24.44 -0.54 19.27
C GLY A 362 23.79 -0.97 17.95
N SER A 363 23.73 -2.29 17.70
CA SER A 363 23.15 -2.81 16.46
C SER A 363 21.61 -2.78 16.48
N GLY A 364 21.01 -2.27 15.41
CA GLY A 364 19.55 -2.28 15.20
C GLY A 364 18.77 -1.17 15.93
N TRP A 365 19.45 -0.25 16.60
CA TRP A 365 18.88 0.96 17.20
C TRP A 365 19.29 2.19 16.41
N TYR A 366 18.60 3.30 16.64
CA TYR A 366 18.80 4.56 15.95
C TYR A 366 18.68 5.72 16.92
N TYR A 367 19.43 6.81 16.72
CA TYR A 367 19.32 8.01 17.53
C TYR A 367 18.65 9.14 16.74
N LEU A 368 18.17 10.14 17.47
CA LEU A 368 17.28 11.18 16.94
C LEU A 368 17.98 12.47 16.51
N GLY A 369 19.30 12.53 16.70
CA GLY A 369 20.12 13.71 16.43
C GLY A 369 21.24 13.87 17.44
N GLN A 370 22.18 14.74 17.14
CA GLN A 370 23.26 15.07 18.06
C GLN A 370 22.72 15.79 19.31
N VAL A 371 23.42 15.63 20.43
CA VAL A 371 23.17 16.38 21.67
C VAL A 371 24.23 17.46 21.81
N ALA A 372 23.81 18.72 22.00
CA ALA A 372 24.71 19.86 22.12
C ALA A 372 25.01 20.21 23.59
N PHE A 373 26.26 20.58 23.86
CA PHE A 373 26.77 20.97 25.17
C PHE A 373 27.48 22.32 25.10
N LYS A 374 27.34 23.10 26.18
CA LYS A 374 28.21 24.26 26.44
C LYS A 374 29.56 23.73 26.93
N GLY A 375 30.66 24.14 26.30
CA GLY A 375 32.01 23.70 26.64
C GLY A 375 32.59 22.64 25.69
N GLN A 376 33.88 22.33 25.83
CA GLN A 376 34.63 21.47 24.89
C GLN A 376 34.97 20.05 25.40
N SER A 377 34.76 19.73 26.67
CA SER A 377 35.33 18.51 27.29
C SER A 377 34.39 17.70 28.20
N GLU A 378 33.22 18.20 28.58
CA GLU A 378 32.33 17.51 29.52
C GLU A 378 31.05 17.02 28.82
N VAL A 379 31.05 15.76 28.40
CA VAL A 379 29.85 15.05 27.96
C VAL A 379 29.40 14.12 29.07
N ARG A 380 28.23 14.43 29.65
CA ARG A 380 27.60 13.62 30.70
C ARG A 380 26.10 13.55 30.47
N GLY A 381 25.50 12.44 30.89
CA GLY A 381 24.07 12.21 30.81
C GLY A 381 23.68 11.16 29.78
N GLN A 382 22.38 11.02 29.58
CA GLN A 382 21.78 10.02 28.73
C GLN A 382 21.03 10.68 27.58
N THR A 383 20.89 9.96 26.47
CA THR A 383 19.98 10.28 25.37
C THR A 383 19.08 9.08 25.08
N VAL A 384 18.16 9.22 24.13
CA VAL A 384 17.25 8.16 23.71
C VAL A 384 17.67 7.63 22.35
N VAL A 385 17.73 6.31 22.25
CA VAL A 385 17.73 5.58 20.99
C VAL A 385 16.41 4.84 20.82
N VAL A 386 16.01 4.64 19.57
CA VAL A 386 14.74 4.02 19.19
C VAL A 386 14.95 2.86 18.22
N GLN A 387 13.98 1.95 18.22
CA GLN A 387 13.87 0.85 17.27
C GLN A 387 12.39 0.64 16.96
N GLU A 388 12.06 0.22 15.74
CA GLU A 388 10.67 -0.11 15.40
C GLU A 388 10.19 -1.35 16.18
N VAL A 389 8.95 -1.30 16.71
CA VAL A 389 8.32 -2.47 17.36
C VAL A 389 8.06 -3.56 16.32
N VAL A 390 7.48 -3.18 15.18
CA VAL A 390 7.34 -4.02 14.00
C VAL A 390 8.46 -3.66 13.05
N LYS A 391 9.40 -4.57 12.83
CA LYS A 391 10.52 -4.35 11.91
C LYS A 391 10.01 -3.96 10.52
N ASN A 392 10.68 -3.03 9.84
CA ASN A 392 10.32 -2.55 8.49
C ASN A 392 8.90 -1.95 8.42
N SER A 393 8.36 -1.47 9.55
CA SER A 393 7.05 -0.80 9.59
C SER A 393 7.02 0.53 8.84
N GLY A 394 8.20 1.06 8.51
CA GLY A 394 8.34 2.36 7.88
C GLY A 394 8.09 3.50 8.86
N VAL A 395 8.15 3.27 10.16
CA VAL A 395 8.07 4.31 11.19
C VAL A 395 9.39 5.09 11.25
N LEU A 396 10.51 4.40 10.99
CA LEU A 396 11.84 5.00 10.89
C LEU A 396 12.36 4.84 9.47
N VAL A 397 12.84 5.94 8.89
CA VAL A 397 13.36 5.97 7.51
C VAL A 397 14.71 6.69 7.45
N GLU A 398 15.46 6.46 6.38
CA GLU A 398 16.71 7.19 6.14
C GLU A 398 16.44 8.69 5.97
N VAL A 399 17.41 9.51 6.39
CA VAL A 399 17.43 10.92 6.03
C VAL A 399 17.80 11.04 4.55
N ASP A 400 16.99 11.75 3.77
CA ASP A 400 17.17 11.84 2.32
C ASP A 400 18.32 12.79 1.97
N HIS A 401 18.29 13.99 2.53
CA HIS A 401 19.35 14.99 2.34
C HIS A 401 19.52 15.93 3.53
N TRP A 402 20.57 16.74 3.47
CA TRP A 402 20.96 17.68 4.51
C TRP A 402 21.11 19.08 3.91
N ASP A 403 20.30 20.01 4.41
CA ASP A 403 20.33 21.42 4.02
C ASP A 403 21.20 22.24 4.96
N ALA A 404 22.04 23.11 4.40
CA ALA A 404 22.89 23.99 5.19
C ALA A 404 22.06 25.09 5.85
N VAL A 405 22.09 25.13 7.19
CA VAL A 405 21.47 26.21 7.98
C VAL A 405 22.45 27.36 8.19
N TRP A 406 23.71 27.04 8.50
CA TRP A 406 24.78 28.00 8.70
C TRP A 406 26.13 27.38 8.37
N ASN A 407 27.10 28.22 7.98
CA ASN A 407 28.50 27.85 7.90
C ASN A 407 29.43 29.02 8.24
N ASP A 408 30.68 28.72 8.54
CA ASP A 408 31.67 29.70 9.00
C ASP A 408 32.39 30.46 7.87
N LYS A 409 31.85 30.46 6.64
CA LYS A 409 32.48 31.11 5.48
C LYS A 409 32.87 32.56 5.82
N GLY A 410 34.14 32.88 5.62
CA GLY A 410 34.71 34.21 5.90
C GLY A 410 35.38 34.35 7.27
N SER A 411 35.32 33.33 8.14
CA SER A 411 36.01 33.28 9.44
C SER A 411 37.53 33.37 9.34
N ARG A 412 38.09 32.99 8.17
CA ARG A 412 39.53 32.84 7.88
C ARG A 412 40.23 31.84 8.81
N LYS A 413 39.48 30.87 9.34
CA LYS A 413 40.02 29.80 10.18
C LYS A 413 40.57 28.66 9.32
N SER A 414 41.44 27.84 9.92
CA SER A 414 42.05 26.69 9.25
C SER A 414 41.15 25.45 9.22
N LYS A 415 40.14 25.42 10.08
CA LYS A 415 39.06 24.43 10.09
C LYS A 415 37.75 25.17 9.84
N ASP A 416 36.87 24.50 9.12
CA ASP A 416 35.55 24.98 8.76
C ASP A 416 34.48 24.28 9.61
N TYR A 417 33.36 24.98 9.83
CA TYR A 417 32.27 24.60 10.72
C TYR A 417 30.92 24.89 10.08
N SER A 418 29.93 24.03 10.31
CA SER A 418 28.61 24.17 9.70
C SER A 418 27.49 23.51 10.52
N LEU A 419 26.27 24.01 10.33
CA LEU A 419 25.02 23.50 10.89
C LEU A 419 24.12 23.04 9.74
N TRP A 420 23.53 21.86 9.89
CA TRP A 420 22.75 21.19 8.85
C TRP A 420 21.42 20.69 9.39
N ARG A 421 20.38 20.78 8.56
CA ARG A 421 19.04 20.24 8.84
C ARG A 421 18.77 19.03 7.96
N GLY A 422 18.40 17.92 8.58
CA GLY A 422 18.02 16.72 7.84
C GLY A 422 16.58 16.85 7.33
N LEU A 423 16.37 16.44 6.07
CA LEU A 423 15.07 16.46 5.40
C LEU A 423 14.77 15.08 4.81
N THR A 424 13.47 14.80 4.64
CA THR A 424 12.95 13.66 3.90
C THR A 424 12.17 14.15 2.68
N GLY A 425 11.89 13.24 1.75
CA GLY A 425 11.08 13.53 0.57
C GLY A 425 9.67 14.05 0.87
N ASP A 426 9.00 14.51 -0.18
CA ASP A 426 7.58 14.89 -0.20
C ASP A 426 6.70 13.64 -0.44
N PRO A 427 5.71 13.33 0.42
CA PRO A 427 5.20 14.11 1.55
C PRO A 427 6.02 13.98 2.82
N VAL A 428 6.07 15.08 3.56
CA VAL A 428 6.78 15.24 4.84
C VAL A 428 5.99 14.60 5.99
N ASP A 429 5.71 13.30 5.86
CA ASP A 429 5.21 12.49 6.95
C ASP A 429 6.33 12.14 7.94
N TYR A 430 7.58 12.50 7.64
CA TYR A 430 8.77 12.18 8.42
C TYR A 430 9.55 13.42 8.82
N TYR A 431 10.12 13.40 10.01
CA TYR A 431 10.90 14.51 10.55
C TYR A 431 12.20 14.02 11.18
N VAL A 432 13.29 14.71 10.86
CA VAL A 432 14.56 14.57 11.60
C VAL A 432 14.45 15.43 12.85
N VAL A 433 14.57 14.79 14.01
CA VAL A 433 14.25 15.41 15.30
C VAL A 433 15.31 16.42 15.75
N GLY A 434 16.58 16.18 15.47
CA GLY A 434 17.68 17.10 15.78
C GLY A 434 18.52 17.46 14.56
N ASP A 435 18.95 18.73 14.51
CA ASP A 435 19.91 19.20 13.52
C ASP A 435 21.33 18.63 13.79
N PHE A 436 22.25 18.88 12.86
CA PHE A 436 23.59 18.29 12.85
C PHE A 436 24.68 19.37 12.73
N PHE A 437 25.62 19.36 13.67
CA PHE A 437 26.83 20.18 13.64
C PHE A 437 27.99 19.37 13.08
N ALA A 438 28.78 20.04 12.25
CA ALA A 438 29.89 19.47 11.54
C ALA A 438 31.13 20.36 11.66
N ALA A 439 32.30 19.74 11.86
CA ALA A 439 33.58 20.43 11.97
C ALA A 439 34.69 19.72 11.19
N GLY A 440 35.69 20.48 10.73
CA GLY A 440 36.92 19.92 10.16
C GLY A 440 36.85 19.52 8.68
N ARG A 441 35.89 20.10 7.94
CA ARG A 441 35.70 19.89 6.50
C ARG A 441 35.23 21.17 5.85
N SER A 442 35.43 21.32 4.54
CA SER A 442 34.97 22.50 3.76
C SER A 442 33.56 22.95 4.16
N TYR A 443 33.38 24.26 4.37
CA TYR A 443 32.16 24.89 4.91
C TYR A 443 30.86 24.61 4.11
N ASN A 444 30.96 24.10 2.87
CA ASN A 444 29.82 23.72 2.03
C ASN A 444 29.63 22.20 1.87
N THR A 445 30.43 21.38 2.55
CA THR A 445 30.35 19.93 2.44
C THR A 445 29.34 19.37 3.44
N LYS A 446 28.25 18.78 2.91
CA LYS A 446 27.22 18.13 3.73
C LYS A 446 27.77 16.99 4.60
N PRO A 447 27.08 16.64 5.71
CA PRO A 447 27.36 15.46 6.51
C PRO A 447 27.50 14.20 5.64
N THR A 448 28.52 13.38 5.91
CA THR A 448 28.75 12.12 5.20
C THR A 448 27.82 11.04 5.77
N ALA A 449 27.63 9.97 5.00
CA ALA A 449 26.85 8.81 5.44
C ALA A 449 27.44 8.16 6.72
N GLU A 450 28.76 8.15 6.88
CA GLU A 450 29.39 7.57 8.07
C GLU A 450 29.22 8.45 9.31
N GLU A 451 29.26 9.78 9.16
CA GLU A 451 29.04 10.69 10.30
C GLU A 451 27.59 10.74 10.77
N THR A 452 26.64 10.55 9.85
CA THR A 452 25.20 10.56 10.13
C THR A 452 24.65 9.16 10.36
N LYS A 453 25.51 8.15 10.33
CA LYS A 453 25.15 6.75 10.53
C LYS A 453 24.40 6.57 11.84
N GLY A 454 23.20 5.99 11.76
CA GLY A 454 22.34 5.75 12.92
C GLY A 454 21.30 6.84 13.18
N ILE A 455 21.34 7.98 12.47
CA ILE A 455 20.25 8.96 12.48
C ILE A 455 19.10 8.44 11.61
N ARG A 456 17.87 8.58 12.09
CA ARG A 456 16.65 8.29 11.32
C ARG A 456 15.68 9.45 11.38
N ALA A 457 14.96 9.66 10.29
CA ALA A 457 13.75 10.46 10.31
C ALA A 457 12.61 9.61 10.88
N VAL A 458 11.71 10.24 11.63
CA VAL A 458 10.66 9.57 12.39
C VAL A 458 9.30 9.98 11.84
N HIS A 459 8.41 9.01 11.62
CA HIS A 459 7.07 9.27 11.13
C HIS A 459 6.27 10.15 12.11
N ARG A 460 5.46 11.08 11.60
CA ARG A 460 4.70 12.11 12.35
C ARG A 460 3.79 11.52 13.42
N ARG A 461 3.28 10.30 13.22
CA ARG A 461 2.49 9.54 14.21
C ARG A 461 3.24 9.30 15.52
N CYS A 462 4.57 9.21 15.48
CA CYS A 462 5.41 9.01 16.66
C CYS A 462 5.88 10.32 17.29
N LEU A 463 5.46 11.46 16.75
CA LEU A 463 5.96 12.77 17.13
C LEU A 463 4.86 13.65 17.69
N VAL A 464 5.26 14.57 18.55
CA VAL A 464 4.45 15.69 19.04
C VAL A 464 5.32 16.95 18.97
N GLU A 465 4.69 18.11 18.82
CA GLU A 465 5.42 19.38 18.77
C GLU A 465 6.11 19.65 20.12
N GLY A 466 7.40 19.99 20.03
CA GLY A 466 8.21 20.49 21.13
C GLY A 466 8.22 22.02 21.16
N ALA A 467 9.11 22.56 21.98
CA ALA A 467 9.37 23.99 22.09
C ALA A 467 10.87 24.28 21.99
N ILE A 468 11.21 25.50 21.56
CA ILE A 468 12.58 25.98 21.58
C ILE A 468 12.94 26.46 23.00
N GLY A 469 13.86 25.73 23.61
CA GLY A 469 14.41 25.98 24.94
C GLY A 469 15.49 27.05 24.96
N ASN A 470 16.55 26.80 25.73
CA ASN A 470 17.65 27.74 25.89
C ASN A 470 18.61 27.70 24.69
N GLN A 471 19.30 28.81 24.45
CA GLN A 471 20.42 28.83 23.52
C GLN A 471 21.61 28.08 24.15
N VAL A 472 22.14 27.11 23.40
CA VAL A 472 23.33 26.34 23.77
C VAL A 472 24.57 27.07 23.28
N TRP A 473 24.58 27.52 22.02
CA TRP A 473 25.75 28.13 21.39
C TRP A 473 25.34 29.13 20.31
N ASN A 474 26.21 30.09 20.00
CA ASN A 474 26.13 30.91 18.79
C ASN A 474 27.55 31.20 18.25
N ASP A 475 27.62 31.62 16.99
CA ASP A 475 28.87 31.84 16.26
C ASP A 475 29.59 33.15 16.60
N GLU A 476 29.14 33.92 17.59
CA GLU A 476 29.67 35.25 17.88
C GLU A 476 31.19 35.19 18.12
N GLY A 477 31.96 36.00 17.39
CA GLY A 477 33.43 36.03 17.48
C GLY A 477 34.15 35.21 16.41
N SER A 478 33.45 34.28 15.74
CA SER A 478 34.02 33.45 14.67
C SER A 478 34.53 34.27 13.47
N LYS A 479 33.96 35.47 13.27
CA LYS A 479 34.13 36.34 12.09
C LYS A 479 33.56 35.74 10.80
N ALA A 480 32.67 34.75 10.89
CA ALA A 480 31.90 34.27 9.75
C ALA A 480 31.05 35.40 9.14
N THR A 481 30.78 35.31 7.84
CA THR A 481 29.95 36.28 7.11
C THR A 481 28.47 36.17 7.43
N SER A 482 28.05 35.06 8.04
CA SER A 482 26.68 34.83 8.47
C SER A 482 26.62 34.36 9.91
N ASP A 483 25.50 34.62 10.54
CA ASP A 483 25.25 34.32 11.95
C ASP A 483 24.57 32.97 12.11
N GLY A 484 24.93 32.24 13.17
CA GLY A 484 24.43 30.89 13.45
C GLY A 484 24.26 30.66 14.94
N ALA A 485 23.21 29.93 15.33
CA ALA A 485 22.99 29.51 16.71
C ALA A 485 22.35 28.14 16.82
N VAL A 486 22.56 27.53 17.99
CA VAL A 486 22.06 26.22 18.39
C VAL A 486 21.19 26.38 19.63
N TRP A 487 19.99 25.80 19.60
CA TRP A 487 18.98 25.90 20.64
C TRP A 487 18.45 24.52 21.05
N GLU A 488 18.18 24.32 22.33
CA GLU A 488 17.61 23.08 22.84
C GLU A 488 16.19 22.85 22.32
N ILE A 489 15.86 21.59 22.03
CA ILE A 489 14.47 21.15 21.79
C ILE A 489 13.92 20.55 23.08
N VAL A 490 12.91 21.18 23.66
CA VAL A 490 12.34 20.80 24.97
C VAL A 490 10.85 20.49 24.86
N SER A 491 10.30 19.82 25.88
CA SER A 491 8.88 19.49 25.95
C SER A 491 8.02 20.77 26.02
N ALA A 492 7.00 20.86 25.16
CA ALA A 492 6.00 21.93 25.19
C ALA A 492 4.83 21.67 26.18
N GLY A 493 4.80 20.52 26.87
CA GLY A 493 3.70 20.16 27.80
C GLY A 493 3.25 18.70 27.71
N LYS A 494 1.96 18.45 28.04
CA LYS A 494 1.36 17.10 28.15
C LYS A 494 1.43 16.33 26.83
N GLY A 495 1.81 15.05 26.88
CA GLY A 495 1.84 14.13 25.73
C GLY A 495 3.25 13.73 25.27
N ASN A 496 4.28 14.47 25.68
CA ASN A 496 5.68 14.10 25.48
C ASN A 496 6.06 12.88 26.33
N VAL A 497 6.99 12.08 25.80
CA VAL A 497 7.76 11.14 26.62
C VAL A 497 8.36 11.88 27.82
N ASP A 498 8.41 11.22 28.98
CA ASP A 498 9.14 11.77 30.12
C ASP A 498 10.65 11.75 29.82
N LEU A 499 11.16 12.92 29.43
CA LEU A 499 12.57 13.18 29.16
C LEU A 499 13.32 13.64 30.41
N THR A 500 12.77 13.45 31.61
CA THR A 500 13.50 13.73 32.86
C THR A 500 14.82 12.95 32.86
N ASN A 501 15.94 13.68 33.02
CA ASN A 501 17.32 13.20 32.95
C ASN A 501 17.83 12.75 31.56
N ILE A 502 17.10 13.06 30.48
CA ILE A 502 17.54 12.87 29.09
C ILE A 502 17.99 14.22 28.54
N LYS A 503 19.16 14.25 27.88
CA LYS A 503 19.67 15.45 27.21
C LYS A 503 18.94 15.68 25.89
N ALA A 504 18.53 16.92 25.67
CA ALA A 504 17.82 17.35 24.47
C ALA A 504 18.70 17.30 23.22
N THR A 505 18.11 16.93 22.09
CA THR A 505 18.65 17.29 20.77
C THR A 505 18.48 18.80 20.54
N PHE A 506 19.01 19.32 19.44
CA PHE A 506 18.97 20.75 19.17
C PHE A 506 18.39 21.09 17.80
N ALA A 507 17.93 22.33 17.69
CA ALA A 507 17.60 23.00 16.43
C ALA A 507 18.55 24.16 16.19
N SER A 508 18.86 24.40 14.92
CA SER A 508 19.75 25.45 14.45
C SER A 508 19.00 26.54 13.69
N VAL A 509 19.59 27.73 13.66
CA VAL A 509 19.03 28.90 12.98
C VAL A 509 20.14 29.82 12.49
N LYS A 510 19.91 30.47 11.34
CA LYS A 510 20.79 31.49 10.76
C LYS A 510 20.62 32.85 11.44
N SER A 511 20.83 32.89 12.75
CA SER A 511 20.76 34.09 13.60
C SER A 511 21.47 33.83 14.92
N ARG A 512 22.03 34.87 15.55
CA ARG A 512 22.58 34.79 16.92
C ARG A 512 21.54 34.88 18.02
N SER A 513 20.39 35.50 17.76
CA SER A 513 19.42 35.85 18.81
C SER A 513 18.00 35.39 18.52
N ALA A 514 17.62 35.28 17.24
CA ALA A 514 16.30 34.76 16.89
C ALA A 514 16.23 33.26 17.17
N LYS A 515 15.11 32.81 17.75
CA LYS A 515 14.79 31.38 17.87
C LYS A 515 14.41 30.82 16.50
N PRO A 516 14.66 29.52 16.23
CA PRO A 516 14.07 28.83 15.08
C PRO A 516 12.55 29.05 15.01
N GLN A 517 12.02 29.33 13.82
CA GLN A 517 10.59 29.65 13.59
C GLN A 517 9.76 28.46 13.09
N GLY A 518 10.39 27.35 12.72
CA GLY A 518 9.72 26.13 12.26
C GLY A 518 9.35 25.18 13.41
N PRO A 519 8.46 24.21 13.17
CA PRO A 519 8.11 23.22 14.18
C PRO A 519 9.33 22.36 14.51
N VAL A 520 9.49 22.08 15.80
CA VAL A 520 10.43 21.08 16.33
C VAL A 520 9.63 19.98 16.97
N TYR A 521 10.17 18.76 16.97
CA TYR A 521 9.42 17.58 17.38
C TYR A 521 10.14 16.81 18.48
N LEU A 522 9.35 16.11 19.27
CA LEU A 522 9.81 15.15 20.26
C LEU A 522 8.99 13.87 20.14
N LEU A 523 9.50 12.78 20.73
CA LEU A 523 8.78 11.52 20.79
C LEU A 523 7.46 11.64 21.57
N LYS A 524 6.37 11.20 20.94
CA LYS A 524 5.03 11.09 21.52
C LYS A 524 5.00 9.92 22.51
N LYS A 525 4.50 10.16 23.73
CA LYS A 525 4.48 9.15 24.80
C LYS A 525 3.72 7.87 24.42
N SER A 526 2.57 7.99 23.76
CA SER A 526 1.75 6.81 23.43
C SER A 526 2.35 5.96 22.31
N ALA A 527 3.19 6.54 21.47
CA ALA A 527 3.84 5.84 20.36
C ALA A 527 5.10 5.07 20.78
N VAL A 528 5.53 5.18 22.05
CA VAL A 528 6.81 4.65 22.52
C VAL A 528 6.63 3.79 23.76
N VAL A 529 7.29 2.63 23.78
CA VAL A 529 7.51 1.83 24.99
C VAL A 529 9.00 1.84 25.36
N PHE A 530 9.33 2.08 26.62
CA PHE A 530 10.71 2.01 27.09
C PHE A 530 11.07 0.57 27.45
N ASP A 531 12.21 0.09 26.96
CA ASP A 531 12.82 -1.13 27.47
C ASP A 531 13.32 -0.84 28.90
N ASN A 532 12.98 -1.74 29.83
CA ASN A 532 13.42 -1.66 31.23
C ASN A 532 14.91 -1.98 31.38
#